data_AF-A0A8T3AMT7-F1
#
_entry.id   AF-A0A8T3AMT7-F1
#
_cell.length_a   1.000
_cell.length_b   1.000
_cell.length_c   1.000
_cell.angle_alpha   90.00
_cell.angle_beta   90.00
_cell.angle_gamma   90.00
#
_symmetry.space_group_name_H-M   'P 1'
#
loop_
_entity.id
_entity.type
_entity.pdbx_description
1 polymer ?
#
loop_
_entity_poly.entity_id
_entity_poly.type
_entity_poly.pdbx_seq_one_letter_code
_entity_poly.pdbx_strand_id
1 'polypeptide(L)'
;MSSTTVDPSGNPIPTSSVLIAASKHIAFKCRAENMAFIKCKKKDPNPEKCLDKGREVTHCVLSLLKSLHQTCPKEMDAYAGCLYYHTNEFEFCRKEQEAFEMACPLSE
;
A
#
# COMPACT_ATOMS: atom_id res chain seq x y z
N MET A 1 -15.48 5.00 13.92
CA MET A 1 -15.24 3.59 13.54
C MET A 1 -13.74 3.42 13.41
N SER A 2 -13.11 2.58 14.24
CA SER A 2 -11.66 2.33 14.11
C SER A 2 -11.46 1.38 12.93
N SER A 3 -10.96 1.91 11.81
CA SER A 3 -10.62 1.13 10.62
C SER A 3 -9.19 0.61 10.81
N THR A 4 -9.04 -0.56 11.42
CA THR A 4 -7.74 -1.26 11.48
C THR A 4 -7.28 -1.62 10.06
N THR A 5 -5.99 -1.45 9.77
CA THR A 5 -5.39 -1.84 8.48
C THR A 5 -4.92 -3.30 8.44
N VAL A 6 -5.09 -4.03 9.54
CA VAL A 6 -4.79 -5.46 9.67
C VAL A 6 -5.99 -6.28 10.15
N ASP A 7 -5.98 -7.58 9.85
CA ASP A 7 -6.93 -8.56 10.37
C ASP A 7 -6.65 -8.89 11.86
N PRO A 8 -7.52 -9.66 12.55
CA PRO A 8 -7.30 -10.05 13.95
C PRO A 8 -6.01 -10.86 14.20
N SER A 9 -5.39 -11.40 13.14
CA SER A 9 -4.13 -12.14 13.19
C SER A 9 -2.91 -11.26 12.88
N GLY A 10 -3.11 -9.96 12.60
CA GLY A 10 -2.06 -9.02 12.24
C GLY A 10 -1.60 -9.10 10.79
N ASN A 11 -2.34 -9.75 9.90
CA ASN A 11 -2.04 -9.73 8.46
C ASN A 11 -2.63 -8.46 7.83
N PRO A 12 -1.90 -7.80 6.91
CA PRO A 12 -2.38 -6.59 6.25
C PRO A 12 -3.61 -6.89 5.38
N ILE A 13 -4.62 -6.03 5.48
CA ILE A 13 -5.81 -6.08 4.62
C ILE A 13 -5.63 -5.03 3.51
N PRO A 14 -5.42 -5.43 2.25
CA PRO A 14 -5.16 -4.50 1.15
C PRO A 14 -6.48 -3.90 0.61
N THR A 15 -7.24 -3.19 1.45
CA THR A 15 -8.38 -2.40 0.97
C THR A 15 -7.91 -1.26 0.07
N SER A 16 -8.83 -0.66 -0.69
CA SER A 16 -8.49 0.49 -1.55
C SER A 16 -7.86 1.62 -0.75
N SER A 17 -8.40 1.99 0.41
CA SER A 17 -7.85 3.07 1.25
C SER A 17 -6.46 2.76 1.79
N VAL A 18 -6.19 1.51 2.18
CA VAL A 18 -4.86 1.07 2.62
C VAL A 18 -3.83 1.14 1.49
N LEU A 19 -4.20 0.67 0.30
CA LEU A 19 -3.32 0.72 -0.87
C LEU A 19 -3.04 2.17 -1.32
N ILE A 20 -4.04 3.06 -1.23
CA ILE A 20 -3.87 4.48 -1.55
C ILE A 20 -2.98 5.18 -0.52
N ALA A 21 -3.20 4.92 0.78
CA ALA A 21 -2.35 5.44 1.86
C ALA A 21 -0.87 5.07 1.67
N ALA A 22 -0.61 3.81 1.32
CA ALA A 22 0.73 3.28 1.13
C ALA A 22 1.30 3.51 -0.29
N SER A 23 0.56 4.15 -1.19
CA SER A 23 0.91 4.25 -2.63
C SER A 23 2.31 4.82 -2.89
N LYS A 24 2.72 5.84 -2.13
CA LYS A 24 4.08 6.41 -2.21
C LYS A 24 5.16 5.39 -1.81
N HIS A 25 4.94 4.64 -0.73
CA HIS A 25 5.86 3.60 -0.29
C HIS A 25 5.92 2.45 -1.30
N ILE A 26 4.78 2.03 -1.85
CA ILE A 26 4.70 0.98 -2.88
C ILE A 26 5.48 1.40 -4.13
N ALA A 27 5.33 2.66 -4.56
CA ALA A 27 6.01 3.19 -5.74
C ALA A 27 7.54 3.21 -5.57
N PHE A 28 8.03 3.37 -4.34
CA PHE A 28 9.46 3.36 -4.04
C PHE A 28 10.00 1.94 -3.81
N LYS A 29 9.44 1.21 -2.84
CA LYS A 29 9.97 -0.08 -2.36
C LYS A 29 9.65 -1.25 -3.31
N CYS A 30 8.50 -1.24 -4.01
CA CYS A 30 8.10 -2.30 -4.95
C CYS A 30 8.22 -1.90 -6.43
N ARG A 31 9.09 -0.93 -6.73
CA ARG A 31 9.23 -0.37 -8.09
C ARG A 31 9.64 -1.43 -9.11
N ALA A 32 10.57 -2.31 -8.76
CA ALA A 32 11.14 -3.28 -9.69
C ALA A 32 10.10 -4.33 -10.11
N GLU A 33 9.36 -4.87 -9.15
CA GLU A 33 8.29 -5.85 -9.32
C GLU A 33 7.15 -5.24 -10.14
N ASN A 34 6.70 -4.02 -9.79
CA ASN A 34 5.66 -3.30 -10.52
C ASN A 34 6.04 -3.08 -11.99
N MET A 35 7.27 -2.62 -12.24
CA MET A 35 7.77 -2.41 -13.59
C MET A 35 7.90 -3.70 -14.39
N ALA A 36 8.32 -4.81 -13.77
CA ALA A 36 8.39 -6.11 -14.41
C ALA A 36 6.99 -6.61 -14.82
N PHE A 37 5.99 -6.46 -13.94
CA PHE A 37 4.61 -6.83 -14.22
C PHE A 37 4.01 -6.00 -15.37
N ILE A 38 4.17 -4.67 -15.35
CA ILE A 38 3.66 -3.78 -16.41
C ILE A 38 4.33 -4.08 -17.75
N LYS A 39 5.65 -4.32 -17.77
CA LYS A 39 6.37 -4.71 -19.00
C LYS A 39 5.86 -6.05 -19.55
N CYS A 40 5.59 -7.02 -18.68
CA CYS A 40 5.01 -8.31 -19.08
C CYS A 40 3.64 -8.12 -19.73
N LYS A 41 2.72 -7.38 -19.07
CA LYS A 41 1.37 -7.11 -19.59
C LYS A 41 1.36 -6.29 -20.88
N LYS A 42 2.34 -5.40 -21.07
CA LYS A 42 2.52 -4.65 -22.32
C LYS A 42 2.95 -5.55 -23.48
N LYS A 43 3.72 -6.61 -23.21
CA LYS A 43 4.18 -7.56 -24.22
C LYS A 43 3.08 -8.55 -24.62
N ASP A 44 2.29 -9.01 -23.65
CA ASP A 44 1.22 -9.98 -23.87
C ASP A 44 0.04 -9.71 -22.90
N PRO A 45 -1.18 -9.46 -23.43
CA PRO A 45 -2.34 -9.21 -22.59
C PRO A 45 -2.88 -10.47 -21.88
N ASN A 46 -2.44 -11.68 -22.27
CA ASN A 46 -2.91 -12.93 -21.65
C ASN A 46 -2.64 -12.91 -20.12
N PRO A 47 -3.66 -13.08 -19.27
CA PRO A 47 -3.50 -13.02 -17.82
C PRO A 47 -2.57 -14.10 -17.25
N GLU A 48 -2.48 -15.27 -17.88
CA GLU A 48 -1.68 -16.40 -17.37
C GLU A 48 -0.18 -16.17 -17.51
N LYS A 49 0.24 -15.44 -18.55
CA LYS A 49 1.67 -15.25 -18.90
C LYS A 49 2.44 -14.42 -17.88
N CYS A 50 1.73 -13.64 -17.06
CA CYS A 50 2.34 -12.73 -16.09
C CYS A 50 1.99 -13.09 -14.64
N LEU A 51 1.43 -14.27 -14.37
CA LEU A 51 1.02 -14.68 -13.02
C LEU A 51 2.18 -14.66 -12.02
N ASP A 52 3.36 -15.14 -12.41
CA ASP A 52 4.53 -15.13 -11.52
C ASP A 52 4.96 -13.71 -11.16
N LYS A 53 4.92 -12.78 -12.11
CA LYS A 53 5.18 -11.34 -11.85
C LYS A 53 4.08 -10.70 -11.02
N GLY A 54 2.84 -11.12 -11.19
CA GLY A 54 1.73 -10.71 -10.33
C GLY A 54 1.92 -11.17 -8.88
N ARG A 55 2.39 -12.41 -8.67
CA ARG A 55 2.73 -12.94 -7.34
C ARG A 55 3.88 -12.16 -6.70
N GLU A 56 4.93 -11.85 -7.45
CA GLU A 56 6.06 -11.04 -6.98
C GLU A 56 5.60 -9.66 -6.50
N VAL A 57 4.76 -8.97 -7.29
CA VAL A 57 4.16 -7.68 -6.90
C VAL A 57 3.34 -7.81 -5.61
N THR A 58 2.41 -8.76 -5.58
CA THR A 58 1.53 -8.95 -4.41
C THR A 58 2.34 -9.30 -3.16
N HIS A 59 3.36 -10.14 -3.27
CA HIS A 59 4.24 -10.48 -2.16
C HIS A 59 5.00 -9.25 -1.63
N CYS A 60 5.60 -8.44 -2.52
CA CYS A 60 6.28 -7.22 -2.13
C CYS A 60 5.33 -6.25 -1.39
N VAL A 61 4.14 -6.02 -1.97
CA VAL A 61 3.16 -5.08 -1.39
C VAL A 61 2.65 -5.58 -0.04
N LEU A 62 2.29 -6.85 0.11
CA LEU A 62 1.82 -7.37 1.40
C LEU A 62 2.91 -7.34 2.47
N SER A 63 4.17 -7.66 2.10
CA SER A 63 5.30 -7.54 3.02
C SER A 63 5.51 -6.09 3.47
N LEU A 64 5.43 -5.14 2.55
CA LEU A 64 5.53 -3.71 2.84
C LEU A 64 4.40 -3.23 3.76
N LEU A 65 3.14 -3.58 3.47
CA LEU A 65 2.00 -3.19 4.30
C LEU A 65 2.13 -3.72 5.72
N LYS A 66 2.59 -4.97 5.88
CA LYS A 66 2.89 -5.54 7.19
C LYS A 66 3.98 -4.75 7.92
N SER A 67 5.07 -4.41 7.23
CA SER A 67 6.17 -3.63 7.81
C SER A 67 5.73 -2.23 8.24
N LEU A 68 4.93 -1.54 7.42
CA LEU A 68 4.40 -0.21 7.73
C LEU A 68 3.51 -0.27 8.98
N HIS A 69 2.59 -1.22 9.04
CA HIS A 69 1.72 -1.37 10.21
C HIS A 69 2.51 -1.74 11.48
N GLN A 70 3.62 -2.49 11.36
CA GLN A 70 4.49 -2.78 12.51
C GLN A 70 5.30 -1.57 12.99
N THR A 71 5.66 -0.66 12.09
CA THR A 71 6.55 0.47 12.38
C THR A 71 5.78 1.73 12.82
N CYS A 72 4.69 2.05 12.13
CA CYS A 72 3.85 3.22 12.37
C CYS A 72 2.35 2.86 12.34
N PRO A 73 1.88 1.94 13.22
CA PRO A 73 0.50 1.43 13.19
C PRO A 73 -0.54 2.54 13.32
N LYS A 74 -0.32 3.46 14.26
CA LYS A 74 -1.29 4.51 14.60
C LYS A 74 -1.49 5.50 13.46
N GLU A 75 -0.38 5.95 12.87
CA GLU A 75 -0.41 6.92 11.78
C GLU A 75 -0.93 6.29 10.49
N MET A 76 -0.57 5.03 10.21
CA MET A 76 -1.09 4.28 9.08
C MET A 76 -2.61 4.08 9.20
N ASP A 77 -3.11 3.64 10.36
CA ASP A 77 -4.54 3.45 10.60
C ASP A 77 -5.31 4.77 10.52
N ALA A 78 -4.75 5.87 11.06
CA ALA A 78 -5.36 7.20 10.96
C ALA A 78 -5.47 7.67 9.51
N TYR A 79 -4.41 7.52 8.72
CA TYR A 79 -4.40 7.98 7.33
C TYR A 79 -5.29 7.12 6.43
N ALA A 80 -5.20 5.80 6.54
CA ALA A 80 -6.09 4.90 5.81
C ALA A 80 -7.56 5.07 6.24
N GLY A 81 -7.82 5.36 7.51
CA GLY A 81 -9.15 5.68 8.02
C GLY A 81 -9.72 6.98 7.45
N CYS A 82 -8.90 8.03 7.36
CA CYS A 82 -9.29 9.29 6.71
C CYS A 82 -9.61 9.07 5.23
N LEU A 83 -8.74 8.38 4.50
CA LEU A 83 -8.96 8.05 3.09
C LEU A 83 -10.20 7.17 2.89
N TYR A 84 -10.49 6.24 3.81
CA TYR A 84 -11.74 5.47 3.77
C TYR A 84 -12.97 6.38 3.89
N TYR A 85 -12.96 7.33 4.83
CA TYR A 85 -14.08 8.26 5.05
C TYR A 85 -14.26 9.24 3.89
N HIS A 86 -13.16 9.70 3.28
CA HIS A 86 -13.17 10.66 2.18
C HIS A 86 -13.01 10.01 0.79
N THR A 87 -13.31 8.71 0.64
CA THR A 87 -13.29 8.00 -0.66
C THR A 87 -11.96 8.20 -1.44
N ASN A 88 -10.84 8.14 -0.72
CA ASN A 88 -9.48 8.30 -1.24
C ASN A 88 -9.10 9.71 -1.73
N GLU A 89 -9.89 10.74 -1.39
CA GLU A 89 -9.57 12.13 -1.71
C GLU A 89 -8.49 12.69 -0.79
N PHE A 90 -7.27 12.82 -1.32
CA PHE A 90 -6.10 13.22 -0.54
C PHE A 90 -6.18 14.62 0.06
N GLU A 91 -6.92 15.54 -0.58
CA GLU A 91 -7.04 16.94 -0.13
C GLU A 91 -7.60 17.04 1.29
N PHE A 92 -8.51 16.13 1.66
CA PHE A 92 -9.12 16.12 2.99
C PHE A 92 -8.27 15.43 4.06
N CYS A 93 -7.17 14.78 3.68
CA CYS A 93 -6.37 13.92 4.57
C CYS A 93 -4.90 14.34 4.66
N ARG A 94 -4.57 15.58 4.32
CA ARG A 94 -3.17 16.07 4.31
C ARG A 94 -2.52 16.05 5.70
N LYS A 95 -3.29 16.33 6.74
CA LYS A 95 -2.80 16.30 8.13
C LYS A 95 -2.37 14.89 8.54
N GLU A 96 -3.20 13.89 8.26
CA GLU A 96 -2.91 12.48 8.53
C GLU A 96 -1.77 11.97 7.65
N GLN A 97 -1.72 12.41 6.40
CA GLN A 97 -0.62 12.11 5.49
C GLN A 97 0.72 12.63 6.01
N GLU A 98 0.79 13.89 6.44
CA GLU A 98 2.01 14.48 7.02
C GLU A 98 2.45 13.70 8.27
N ALA A 99 1.52 13.36 9.16
CA ALA A 99 1.82 12.55 10.34
C ALA A 99 2.38 11.17 9.97
N PHE A 100 1.78 10.52 8.97
CA PHE A 100 2.24 9.23 8.46
C PHE A 100 3.62 9.31 7.81
N GLU A 101 3.88 10.31 6.97
CA GLU A 101 5.17 10.50 6.30
C GLU A 101 6.29 10.89 7.27
N MET A 102 5.98 11.57 8.38
CA MET A 102 6.94 11.86 9.45
C MET A 102 7.27 10.61 10.28
N ALA A 103 6.28 9.78 10.61
CA ALA A 103 6.49 8.56 11.39
C ALA A 103 7.13 7.43 10.57
N CYS A 104 6.81 7.37 9.28
CA CYS A 104 7.30 6.41 8.31
C CYS A 104 7.84 7.15 7.08
N PRO A 105 9.08 7.64 7.12
CA PRO A 105 9.69 8.29 5.98
C PRO A 105 9.91 7.30 4.83
N LEU A 106 9.89 7.81 3.59
CA LEU A 106 10.11 7.00 2.39
C LEU A 106 11.56 6.51 2.26
N SER A 107 12.50 7.12 2.99
CA SER A 107 13.93 6.84 2.94
C SER A 107 14.33 5.67 3.83
N GLU A 108 14.84 4.61 3.18
CA GLU A 108 16.06 3.92 3.59
C GLU A 108 16.95 3.85 2.35
#